data_AF-A0A3B0SK36-F1
#
_entry.id   AF-A0A3B0SK36-F1
#
_cell.length_a   1.000
_cell.length_b   1.000
_cell.length_c   1.000
_cell.angle_alpha   90.00
_cell.angle_beta   90.00
_cell.angle_gamma   90.00
#
_symmetry.space_group_name_H-M   'P 1'
#
loop_
_entity.id
_entity.type
_entity.pdbx_description
1 polymer ?
#
loop_
_entity_poly.entity_id
_entity_poly.type
_entity_poly.pdbx_seq_one_letter_code
_entity_poly.pdbx_strand_id
1 'polypeptide(L)'
;MAKVEPALTDVVTGRAIRDAINPAALVTTAAEHRVTGLLWQAVQAEALTLDEVQKKRMAIGQVRLRKRQGAIVGALPQLLAHAESVGVRLVLFKGAALENQLYGESGLRPFTDLDVAVAPESRSRFGDLV
;
A
#
# COMPACT_ATOMS: atom_id res chain seq x y z
N MET A 1 18.06 -8.91 11.77
CA MET A 1 16.75 -9.06 11.10
C MET A 1 15.86 -9.90 12.00
N ALA A 2 14.66 -9.42 12.33
CA ALA A 2 13.66 -10.26 12.98
C ALA A 2 13.34 -11.45 12.06
N LYS A 3 13.14 -12.64 12.64
CA LYS A 3 12.77 -13.84 11.88
C LYS A 3 11.39 -13.61 11.27
N VAL A 4 11.31 -13.56 9.95
CA VAL A 4 10.03 -13.41 9.24
C VAL A 4 9.17 -14.64 9.53
N GLU A 5 7.92 -14.40 9.91
CA GLU A 5 6.95 -15.44 10.18
C GLU A 5 6.65 -16.23 8.87
N PRO A 6 6.73 -17.57 8.85
CA PRO A 6 6.56 -18.36 7.62
C PRO A 6 5.23 -18.14 6.88
N ALA A 7 4.11 -18.00 7.59
CA ALA A 7 2.79 -17.69 7.05
C ALA A 7 2.79 -16.35 6.29
N LEU A 8 3.60 -15.37 6.71
CA LEU A 8 3.72 -14.12 5.94
C LEU A 8 4.31 -14.38 4.56
N THR A 9 5.30 -15.26 4.48
CA THR A 9 5.92 -15.65 3.20
C THR A 9 4.90 -16.36 2.33
N ASP A 10 4.09 -17.25 2.90
CA ASP A 10 3.04 -17.97 2.15
C ASP A 10 1.98 -17.02 1.61
N VAL A 11 1.52 -16.07 2.42
CA VAL A 11 0.58 -15.00 2.02
C VAL A 11 1.15 -14.21 0.84
N VAL A 12 2.40 -13.77 0.93
CA VAL A 12 3.02 -12.93 -0.12
C VAL A 12 3.30 -13.72 -1.40
N THR A 13 3.61 -15.01 -1.28
CA THR A 13 3.92 -15.88 -2.43
C THR A 13 2.69 -16.59 -3.02
N GLY A 14 1.51 -16.42 -2.42
CA GLY A 14 0.27 -17.06 -2.87
C GLY A 14 0.25 -18.58 -2.68
N ARG A 15 1.00 -19.10 -1.70
CA ARG A 15 1.04 -20.52 -1.36
C ARG A 15 -0.05 -20.88 -0.36
N ALA A 16 -0.26 -22.18 -0.14
CA ALA A 16 -1.07 -22.64 0.99
C ALA A 16 -0.51 -22.05 2.29
N ILE A 17 -1.35 -21.31 3.02
CA ILE A 17 -0.94 -20.53 4.18
C ILE A 17 -0.86 -21.46 5.40
N ARG A 18 0.31 -21.50 6.04
CA ARG A 18 0.50 -22.19 7.31
C ARG A 18 -0.10 -21.37 8.46
N ASP A 19 -0.45 -22.05 9.55
CA ASP A 19 -0.89 -21.38 10.77
C ASP A 19 0.19 -20.44 11.31
N ALA A 20 -0.24 -19.29 11.82
CA ALA A 20 0.64 -18.30 12.41
C ALA A 20 1.20 -18.83 13.75
N ILE A 21 2.52 -18.96 13.84
CA ILE A 21 3.21 -19.34 15.08
C ILE A 21 3.12 -18.20 16.10
N ASN A 22 3.19 -16.96 15.63
CA ASN A 22 3.04 -15.76 16.45
C ASN A 22 2.19 -14.72 15.71
N PRO A 23 0.85 -14.69 15.95
CA PRO A 23 -0.07 -13.76 15.32
C PRO A 23 0.33 -12.29 15.45
N ALA A 24 0.83 -11.88 16.63
CA ALA A 24 1.21 -10.49 16.87
C ALA A 24 2.46 -10.09 16.06
N ALA A 25 3.46 -10.98 15.99
CA ALA A 25 4.65 -10.76 15.18
C ALA A 25 4.29 -10.75 13.68
N LEU A 26 3.43 -11.66 13.23
CA LEU A 26 2.95 -11.72 11.85
C LEU A 26 2.32 -10.39 11.40
N VAL A 27 1.39 -9.84 12.20
CA VAL A 27 0.75 -8.55 11.89
C VAL A 27 1.76 -7.40 11.90
N THR A 28 2.70 -7.40 12.84
CA THR A 28 3.74 -6.35 12.95
C THR A 28 4.66 -6.38 11.73
N THR A 29 5.19 -7.55 11.38
CA THR A 29 6.07 -7.72 10.22
C THR A 29 5.32 -7.46 8.90
N ALA A 30 4.04 -7.83 8.80
CA ALA A 30 3.23 -7.47 7.63
C ALA A 30 3.12 -5.94 7.45
N ALA A 31 3.01 -5.18 8.54
CA ALA A 31 3.00 -3.72 8.51
C ALA A 31 4.36 -3.15 8.08
N GLU A 32 5.46 -3.64 8.65
CA GLU A 32 6.82 -3.24 8.30
C GLU A 32 7.12 -3.46 6.81
N HIS A 33 6.69 -4.59 6.26
CA HIS A 33 6.87 -4.94 4.85
C HIS A 33 5.79 -4.39 3.91
N ARG A 34 4.83 -3.61 4.43
CA ARG A 34 3.70 -3.02 3.66
C ARG A 34 2.89 -4.07 2.88
N VAL A 35 2.58 -5.20 3.51
CA VAL A 35 1.77 -6.30 2.95
C VAL A 35 0.54 -6.62 3.82
N THR A 36 0.11 -5.68 4.65
CA THR A 36 -1.07 -5.83 5.52
C THR A 36 -2.38 -6.01 4.75
N GLY A 37 -2.47 -5.50 3.52
CA GLY A 37 -3.60 -5.73 2.62
C GLY A 37 -3.76 -7.21 2.26
N LEU A 38 -2.68 -7.84 1.82
CA LEU A 38 -2.64 -9.27 1.51
C LEU A 38 -2.96 -10.15 2.73
N LEU A 39 -2.37 -9.81 3.88
CA LEU A 39 -2.66 -10.52 5.13
C LEU A 39 -4.13 -10.38 5.52
N TRP A 40 -4.71 -9.19 5.38
CA TRP A 40 -6.11 -8.95 5.68
C TRP A 40 -7.04 -9.74 4.76
N GLN A 41 -6.71 -9.81 3.47
CA GLN A 41 -7.46 -10.61 2.51
C GLN A 41 -7.45 -12.11 2.88
N ALA A 42 -6.30 -12.65 3.28
CA ALA A 42 -6.20 -14.03 3.75
C ALA A 42 -7.06 -14.31 4.99
N VAL A 43 -7.11 -13.36 5.93
CA VAL A 43 -7.97 -13.46 7.14
C VAL A 43 -9.45 -13.41 6.77
N GLN A 44 -9.84 -12.51 5.86
CA GLN A 44 -11.23 -12.39 5.39
C GLN A 44 -11.70 -13.60 4.58
N ALA A 45 -10.77 -14.27 3.88
CA ALA A 45 -11.03 -15.51 3.16
C ALA A 45 -10.97 -16.77 4.06
N GLU A 46 -10.83 -16.59 5.38
CA GLU A 46 -10.68 -17.68 6.36
C GLU A 46 -9.49 -18.61 6.11
N ALA A 47 -8.52 -18.18 5.27
CA ALA A 47 -7.31 -18.93 4.95
C ALA A 47 -6.22 -18.79 6.02
N LEU A 48 -6.41 -17.86 6.97
CA LEU A 48 -5.55 -17.67 8.13
C LEU A 48 -6.37 -17.24 9.34
N THR A 49 -6.23 -17.97 10.45
CA THR A 49 -6.89 -17.61 11.71
C THR A 49 -5.99 -16.72 12.56
N LEU A 50 -6.54 -15.61 13.03
CA LEU A 50 -5.92 -14.72 14.01
C LEU A 50 -6.85 -14.53 15.22
N ASP A 51 -6.28 -14.17 16.36
CA ASP A 51 -7.07 -13.75 17.51
C ASP A 51 -7.86 -12.45 17.23
N GLU A 52 -8.95 -12.25 17.97
CA GLU A 52 -9.84 -11.09 17.80
C GLU A 52 -9.14 -9.74 18.03
N VAL A 53 -8.07 -9.70 18.84
CA VAL A 53 -7.30 -8.48 19.07
C VAL A 53 -6.55 -8.10 17.78
N GLN A 54 -5.86 -9.05 17.15
CA GLN A 54 -5.17 -8.82 15.88
C GLN A 54 -6.16 -8.49 14.75
N LYS A 55 -7.29 -9.18 14.65
CA LYS A 55 -8.33 -8.86 13.65
C LYS A 55 -8.81 -7.42 13.77
N LYS A 56 -9.13 -6.96 14.98
CA LYS A 56 -9.55 -5.57 15.22
C LYS A 56 -8.45 -4.56 14.86
N ARG A 57 -7.19 -4.84 15.23
CA ARG A 57 -6.04 -3.99 14.87
C ARG A 57 -5.89 -3.87 13.36
N MET A 58 -6.00 -4.98 12.64
CA MET A 58 -5.93 -5.00 11.18
C MET A 58 -7.09 -4.24 10.55
N ALA A 59 -8.33 -4.47 10.99
CA ALA A 59 -9.50 -3.76 10.47
C ALA A 59 -9.38 -2.23 10.64
N ILE A 60 -8.95 -1.76 11.81
CA ILE A 60 -8.69 -0.33 12.05
C ILE A 60 -7.57 0.17 11.12
N GLY A 61 -6.50 -0.60 10.97
CA GLY A 61 -5.40 -0.30 10.06
C GLY A 61 -5.87 -0.14 8.60
N GLN A 62 -6.74 -1.03 8.13
CA GLN A 62 -7.30 -1.01 6.79
C GLN A 62 -8.16 0.23 6.54
N VAL A 63 -9.00 0.62 7.51
CA VAL A 63 -9.80 1.86 7.41
C VAL A 63 -8.87 3.08 7.30
N ARG A 64 -7.84 3.16 8.13
CA ARG A 64 -6.86 4.27 8.09
C ARG A 64 -6.10 4.31 6.77
N LEU A 65 -5.68 3.15 6.28
CA LEU A 65 -4.97 3.00 5.01
C LEU A 65 -5.85 3.48 3.85
N ARG A 66 -7.06 2.94 3.71
CA ARG A 66 -8.01 3.31 2.65
C ARG A 66 -8.33 4.81 2.68
N LYS A 67 -8.50 5.39 3.88
CA LYS A 67 -8.69 6.84 4.02
C LYS A 67 -7.49 7.63 3.48
N ARG A 68 -6.26 7.23 3.84
CA ARG A 68 -5.03 7.90 3.38
C ARG A 68 -4.84 7.75 1.87
N GLN A 69 -4.99 6.54 1.33
CA GLN A 69 -4.88 6.29 -0.11
C GLN A 69 -5.96 7.06 -0.88
N GLY A 70 -7.20 7.07 -0.38
CA GLY A 70 -8.28 7.87 -0.96
C GLY A 70 -7.99 9.37 -1.00
N ALA A 71 -7.39 9.92 0.07
CA ALA A 71 -6.96 11.32 0.08
C ALA A 71 -5.85 11.60 -0.95
N ILE A 72 -4.87 10.70 -1.08
CA ILE A 72 -3.80 10.80 -2.07
C ILE A 72 -4.37 10.75 -3.49
N VAL A 73 -5.21 9.75 -3.78
CA VAL A 73 -5.85 9.58 -5.09
C VAL A 73 -6.75 10.78 -5.41
N GLY A 74 -7.49 11.29 -4.42
CA GLY A 74 -8.33 12.48 -4.57
C GLY A 74 -7.54 13.76 -4.86
N ALA A 75 -6.28 13.86 -4.44
CA ALA A 75 -5.41 15.00 -4.72
C ALA A 75 -4.77 14.93 -6.13
N LEU A 76 -4.77 13.76 -6.78
CA LEU A 76 -4.11 13.58 -8.09
C LEU A 76 -4.61 14.54 -9.17
N PRO A 77 -5.94 14.75 -9.38
CA PRO A 77 -6.40 15.66 -10.44
C PRO A 77 -5.90 17.09 -10.23
N GLN A 78 -5.84 17.55 -8.98
CA GLN A 78 -5.37 18.91 -8.65
C GLN A 78 -3.88 19.06 -8.87
N LEU A 79 -3.08 18.05 -8.48
CA LEU A 79 -1.64 18.02 -8.74
C LEU A 79 -1.35 18.04 -10.25
N LEU A 80 -2.06 17.24 -11.03
CA LEU A 80 -1.89 17.17 -12.49
C LEU A 80 -2.27 18.49 -13.17
N ALA A 81 -3.39 19.11 -12.77
CA ALA A 81 -3.80 20.40 -13.28
C ALA A 81 -2.82 21.52 -12.91
N HIS A 82 -2.31 21.52 -11.68
CA HIS A 82 -1.31 22.48 -11.24
C HIS A 82 -0.01 22.32 -12.03
N ALA A 83 0.46 21.09 -12.20
CA ALA A 83 1.63 20.77 -13.01
C ALA A 83 1.49 21.25 -14.46
N GLU A 84 0.34 21.04 -15.08
CA GLU A 84 0.04 21.57 -16.40
C GLU A 84 0.08 23.11 -16.44
N SER A 85 -0.53 23.78 -15.45
CA SER A 85 -0.59 25.25 -15.39
C SER A 85 0.79 25.91 -15.26
N VAL A 86 1.73 25.23 -14.58
CA VAL A 86 3.12 25.68 -14.43
C VAL A 86 4.05 25.01 -15.44
N GLY A 87 3.54 24.34 -16.47
CA GLY A 87 4.38 23.74 -17.53
C GLY A 87 5.36 22.67 -17.03
N VAL A 88 5.05 21.98 -15.93
CA VAL A 88 5.80 20.83 -15.43
C VAL A 88 5.24 19.57 -16.04
N ARG A 89 6.04 18.88 -16.86
CA ARG A 89 5.68 17.57 -17.40
C ARG A 89 6.06 16.48 -16.41
N LEU A 90 5.07 15.77 -15.90
CA LEU A 90 5.27 14.63 -15.01
C LEU A 90 4.37 13.46 -15.39
N VAL A 91 4.78 12.26 -14.99
CA VAL A 91 3.97 11.05 -15.06
C VAL A 91 3.95 10.38 -13.70
N LEU A 92 2.81 9.74 -13.37
CA LEU A 92 2.71 8.90 -12.18
C LEU A 92 3.61 7.68 -12.36
N PHE A 93 4.39 7.37 -11.33
CA PHE A 93 5.31 6.26 -11.33
C PHE A 93 4.96 5.33 -10.16
N LYS A 94 5.06 4.02 -10.36
CA LYS A 94 4.90 3.01 -9.30
C LYS A 94 3.60 3.15 -8.47
N GLY A 95 3.61 2.60 -7.23
CA GLY A 95 2.61 2.81 -6.18
C GLY A 95 1.17 2.84 -6.66
N ALA A 96 0.60 4.04 -6.72
CA ALA A 96 -0.77 4.29 -7.15
C ALA A 96 -1.07 3.84 -8.59
N ALA A 97 -0.13 4.01 -9.53
CA ALA A 97 -0.29 3.55 -10.91
C ALA A 97 -0.25 2.02 -11.01
N LEU A 98 0.58 1.36 -10.19
CA LEU A 98 0.71 -0.10 -10.15
C LEU A 98 -0.40 -0.79 -9.35
N GLU A 99 -0.97 -0.15 -8.32
CA GLU A 99 -2.03 -0.77 -7.50
C GLU A 99 -3.24 -1.15 -8.36
N ASN A 100 -3.75 -0.18 -9.14
CA ASN A 100 -4.88 -0.41 -10.03
C ASN A 100 -4.57 -1.41 -11.16
N GLN A 101 -3.33 -1.42 -11.68
CA GLN A 101 -2.96 -2.29 -12.80
C GLN A 101 -2.66 -3.73 -12.38
N LEU A 102 -2.11 -3.96 -11.18
CA LEU A 102 -1.62 -5.28 -10.76
C LEU A 102 -2.54 -6.01 -9.76
N TYR A 103 -3.28 -5.27 -8.92
CA TYR A 103 -3.98 -5.88 -7.79
C TYR A 103 -5.51 -5.85 -7.94
N GLY A 104 -6.06 -5.00 -8.81
CA GLY A 104 -7.50 -4.92 -9.09
C GLY A 104 -8.37 -4.38 -7.93
N GLU A 105 -7.87 -4.42 -6.69
CA GLU A 105 -8.51 -3.88 -5.50
C GLU A 105 -7.58 -2.92 -4.75
N SER A 106 -8.13 -1.77 -4.33
CA SER A 106 -7.38 -0.79 -3.55
C SER A 106 -7.14 -1.27 -2.11
N GLY A 107 -5.93 -1.02 -1.61
CA GLY A 107 -5.49 -1.36 -0.26
C GLY A 107 -4.73 -2.68 -0.15
N LEU A 108 -4.63 -3.47 -1.23
CA LEU A 108 -3.85 -4.72 -1.26
C LEU A 108 -2.34 -4.45 -1.17
N ARG A 109 -1.88 -3.35 -1.79
CA ARG A 109 -0.51 -2.86 -1.65
C ARG A 109 -0.49 -1.42 -1.14
N PRO A 110 -0.42 -1.25 0.20
CA PRO A 110 -0.38 0.06 0.84
C PRO A 110 0.68 0.99 0.23
N PHE A 111 0.26 2.19 -0.18
CA PHE A 111 1.16 3.31 -0.45
C PHE A 111 0.81 4.52 0.44
N THR A 112 1.83 5.30 0.76
CA THR A 112 1.73 6.43 1.71
C THR A 112 2.10 7.77 1.08
N ASP A 113 2.57 7.71 -0.15
CA ASP A 113 3.20 8.75 -0.95
C ASP A 113 2.85 8.54 -2.44
N LEU A 114 3.20 9.53 -3.26
CA LEU A 114 3.13 9.47 -4.71
C LEU A 114 4.53 9.58 -5.27
N ASP A 115 4.93 8.56 -6.04
CA ASP A 115 6.12 8.65 -6.87
C ASP A 115 5.73 9.28 -8.21
N VAL A 116 6.49 10.29 -8.63
CA VAL A 116 6.34 10.92 -9.94
C VAL A 116 7.67 10.94 -10.66
N ALA A 117 7.66 10.72 -11.97
CA ALA A 117 8.80 10.98 -12.83
C ALA A 117 8.58 12.31 -13.54
N VAL A 118 9.55 13.21 -13.43
CA VAL A 118 9.50 14.56 -14.01
C VAL A 118 10.40 14.59 -15.23
N ALA A 119 9.94 15.21 -16.31
CA ALA A 119 10.74 15.36 -17.52
C ALA A 119 11.98 16.22 -17.23
N PRO A 120 13.16 15.91 -17.82
CA PRO A 120 14.40 16.61 -17.50
C PRO A 120 14.31 18.13 -17.62
N GLU A 121 13.61 18.64 -18.63
CA GLU A 121 13.41 20.07 -18.88
C GLU A 121 12.49 20.75 -17.86
N SER A 122 11.69 20.00 -17.11
CA SER A 122 10.83 20.52 -16.03
C SER A 122 11.48 20.43 -14.64
N ARG A 123 12.69 19.86 -14.53
CA ARG A 123 13.34 19.59 -13.24
C ARG A 123 13.53 20.84 -12.36
N SER A 124 13.90 21.97 -12.96
CA SER A 124 14.12 23.24 -12.23
C SER A 124 12.83 23.84 -11.66
N ARG A 125 11.67 23.45 -12.20
CA ARG A 125 10.36 23.99 -11.85
C ARG A 125 9.54 23.07 -10.93
N PHE A 126 10.09 21.91 -10.58
CA PHE A 126 9.37 20.96 -9.73
C PHE A 126 9.01 21.55 -8.35
N GLY A 127 9.85 22.46 -7.83
CA GLY A 127 9.57 23.17 -6.59
C GLY A 127 8.30 24.03 -6.62
N ASP A 128 7.82 24.40 -7.81
CA ASP A 128 6.58 25.18 -7.98
C ASP A 128 5.32 24.35 -7.66
N LEU A 129 5.47 23.04 -7.44
CA LEU A 129 4.37 22.11 -7.13
C LEU A 129 4.19 21.82 -5.63
N VAL A 130 5.09 22.29 -4.75
CA VAL A 130 5.17 21.89 -3.33
C VAL A 130 5.01 23.07 -2.39
#